data_AF-A0A392NZY1-F1
#
_entry.id   AF-A0A392NZY1-F1
#
_cell.length_a   1.000
_cell.length_b   1.000
_cell.length_c   1.000
_cell.angle_alpha   90.00
_cell.angle_beta   90.00
_cell.angle_gamma   90.00
#
_symmetry.space_group_name_H-M   'P 1'
#
loop_
_entity.id
_entity.type
_entity.pdbx_description
1 polymer ?
#
loop_
_entity_poly.entity_id
_entity_poly.type
_entity_poly.pdbx_seq_one_letter_code
_entity_poly.pdbx_strand_id
1 'polypeptide(L)'
;MVLSGVEREILQNSDIHQSKSLEQALASQSVVQLGLLMVLPMVMEIGLEKGFRTALGDFIIMQLQLASVFFTFQLGTKAHYYGRTLLHGGSKYRPTGRGFVVFHAKFADNYRMYSRSHFVKGLEILILLIIYEVYGESYRSSALYFFITMSMWFLAISWLFAPFLF
;
A
#
# COMPACT_ATOMS: atom_id res chain seq x y z
N MET A 1 -5.78 18.31 8.30
CA MET A 1 -6.43 18.14 9.63
C MET A 1 -5.63 18.83 10.72
N VAL A 2 -4.33 18.52 10.82
CA VAL A 2 -3.40 19.16 11.78
C VAL A 2 -3.32 20.67 11.59
N LEU A 3 -3.03 21.13 10.37
CA LEU A 3 -2.86 22.56 10.05
C LEU A 3 -4.17 23.37 10.11
N SER A 4 -5.32 22.70 10.01
CA SER A 4 -6.64 23.35 10.00
C SER A 4 -7.24 23.52 11.40
N GLY A 5 -6.56 23.08 12.46
CA GLY A 5 -7.09 23.12 13.85
C GLY A 5 -8.20 22.10 14.13
N VAL A 6 -8.81 21.51 13.10
CA VAL A 6 -9.80 20.42 13.19
C VAL A 6 -9.35 19.27 14.09
N GLU A 7 -8.06 18.93 14.11
CA GLU A 7 -7.53 17.91 15.02
C GLU A 7 -7.70 18.29 16.50
N ARG A 8 -7.49 19.56 16.87
CA ARG A 8 -7.68 20.05 18.24
C ARG A 8 -9.15 20.06 18.64
N GLU A 9 -10.04 20.42 17.72
CA GLU A 9 -11.50 20.35 17.90
C GLU A 9 -11.98 18.90 18.09
N ILE A 10 -11.42 17.96 17.33
CA ILE A 10 -11.70 16.52 17.48
C ILE A 10 -11.21 16.00 18.83
N LEU A 11 -10.01 16.40 19.28
CA LEU A 11 -9.45 16.04 20.58
C LEU A 11 -10.26 16.59 21.76
N GLN A 12 -10.88 17.76 21.61
CA GLN A 12 -11.74 18.34 22.65
C GLN A 12 -13.10 17.64 22.76
N ASN A 13 -13.49 16.86 21.76
CA ASN A 13 -14.78 16.18 21.71
C ASN A 13 -14.66 14.72 22.19
N SER A 14 -15.14 14.44 23.41
CA SER A 14 -15.03 13.14 24.09
C SER A 14 -15.71 11.97 23.36
N ASP A 15 -16.66 12.23 22.45
CA ASP A 15 -17.32 11.18 21.65
C ASP A 15 -16.39 10.52 20.61
N ILE A 16 -15.36 11.24 20.12
CA ILE A 16 -14.46 10.72 19.07
C ILE A 16 -13.30 9.90 19.67
N HIS A 17 -12.93 10.17 20.93
CA HIS A 17 -11.99 9.37 21.71
C HIS A 17 -12.43 7.90 21.89
N GLN A 18 -13.69 7.58 21.58
CA GLN A 18 -14.27 6.24 21.72
C GLN A 18 -14.52 5.49 20.40
N SER A 19 -14.07 6.00 19.24
CA SER A 19 -14.24 5.28 17.96
C SER A 19 -13.25 4.12 17.78
N LYS A 20 -13.24 3.18 18.75
CA LYS A 20 -12.51 1.91 18.68
C LYS A 20 -12.75 1.16 17.37
N SER A 21 -13.95 1.31 16.79
CA SER A 21 -14.32 0.78 15.48
C SER A 21 -13.50 1.38 14.34
N LEU A 22 -13.25 2.70 14.35
CA LEU A 22 -12.44 3.38 13.35
C LEU A 22 -10.97 2.96 13.46
N GLU A 23 -10.43 2.93 14.68
CA GLU A 23 -9.05 2.45 14.90
C GLU A 23 -8.86 1.01 14.43
N GLN A 24 -9.82 0.13 14.71
CA GLN A 24 -9.79 -1.26 14.25
C GLN A 24 -9.92 -1.37 12.72
N ALA A 25 -10.78 -0.56 12.10
CA ALA A 25 -10.92 -0.51 10.65
C ALA A 25 -9.62 -0.06 9.99
N LEU A 26 -8.98 1.00 10.49
CA LEU A 26 -7.69 1.48 9.99
C LEU A 26 -6.57 0.45 10.18
N ALA A 27 -6.52 -0.21 11.35
CA ALA A 27 -5.56 -1.27 11.61
C ALA A 27 -5.74 -2.46 10.63
N SER A 28 -6.97 -2.94 10.45
CA SER A 28 -7.23 -4.04 9.51
C SER A 28 -6.89 -3.67 8.06
N GLN A 29 -7.22 -2.46 7.62
CA GLN A 29 -6.84 -1.93 6.31
C GLN A 29 -5.32 -1.91 6.15
N SER A 30 -4.58 -1.42 7.16
CA SER A 30 -3.11 -1.32 7.09
C SER A 30 -2.44 -2.69 6.94
N VAL A 31 -2.96 -3.76 7.55
CA VAL A 31 -2.47 -5.13 7.37
C VAL A 31 -2.62 -5.58 5.91
N VAL A 32 -3.79 -5.36 5.31
CA VAL A 32 -4.05 -5.73 3.91
C VAL A 32 -3.17 -4.94 2.95
N GLN A 33 -2.94 -3.66 3.26
CA GLN A 33 -2.15 -2.72 2.47
C GLN A 33 -0.66 -3.13 2.33
N LEU A 34 -0.10 -3.83 3.32
CA LEU A 34 1.27 -4.36 3.28
C LEU A 34 1.48 -5.51 2.28
N GLY A 35 0.45 -5.86 1.50
CA GLY A 35 0.53 -6.91 0.48
C GLY A 35 0.52 -8.34 1.05
N LEU A 36 0.50 -8.50 2.38
CA LEU A 36 0.50 -9.81 3.06
C LEU A 36 -0.66 -10.70 2.60
N LEU A 37 -1.85 -10.14 2.46
CA LEU A 37 -3.03 -10.88 2.01
C LEU A 37 -2.90 -11.37 0.56
N MET A 38 -2.17 -10.64 -0.29
CA MET A 38 -1.94 -11.04 -1.69
C MET A 38 -0.96 -12.20 -1.82
N VAL A 39 -0.11 -12.41 -0.81
CA VAL A 39 0.86 -13.52 -0.77
C VAL A 39 0.23 -14.82 -0.28
N LEU A 40 -0.84 -14.74 0.54
CA LEU A 40 -1.47 -15.92 1.14
C LEU A 40 -1.86 -17.02 0.13
N PRO A 41 -2.48 -16.74 -1.03
CA PRO A 41 -2.84 -17.78 -1.97
C PRO A 41 -1.63 -18.61 -2.44
N MET A 42 -0.51 -17.95 -2.73
CA MET A 42 0.72 -18.61 -3.16
C MET A 42 1.33 -19.46 -2.05
N VAL A 43 1.36 -18.95 -0.80
CA VAL A 43 1.86 -19.71 0.35
C VAL A 43 0.99 -20.94 0.63
N MET A 44 -0.34 -20.82 0.47
CA MET A 44 -1.26 -21.94 0.60
C MET A 44 -1.05 -22.98 -0.50
N GLU A 45 -0.88 -22.56 -1.75
CA GLU A 45 -0.57 -23.44 -2.89
C GLU A 45 0.71 -24.25 -2.62
N ILE A 46 1.82 -23.58 -2.28
CA ILE A 46 3.09 -24.23 -1.93
C ILE A 46 2.93 -25.14 -0.71
N GLY A 47 2.14 -24.73 0.28
CA GLY A 47 1.87 -25.50 1.48
C GLY A 47 1.14 -26.81 1.19
N LEU A 48 0.19 -26.79 0.24
CA LEU A 48 -0.55 -27.96 -0.22
C LEU A 48 0.29 -28.86 -1.12
N GLU A 49 1.10 -28.29 -2.01
CA GLU A 49 1.90 -29.05 -2.98
C GLU A 49 3.19 -29.65 -2.40
N LYS A 50 3.89 -28.88 -1.56
CA LYS A 50 5.26 -29.17 -1.10
C LYS A 50 5.40 -29.23 0.42
N GLY A 51 4.30 -29.07 1.15
CA GLY A 51 4.23 -29.13 2.61
C GLY A 51 4.50 -27.79 3.31
N PHE A 52 3.99 -27.67 4.54
CA PHE A 52 4.00 -26.43 5.32
C PHE A 52 5.40 -25.87 5.63
N ARG A 53 6.38 -26.74 5.91
CA ARG A 53 7.76 -26.30 6.20
C ARG A 53 8.42 -25.62 5.01
N THR A 54 8.23 -26.18 3.81
CA THR A 54 8.71 -25.62 2.55
C THR A 54 8.05 -24.27 2.28
N ALA A 55 6.73 -24.18 2.48
CA ALA A 55 5.98 -22.94 2.30
C ALA A 55 6.46 -21.79 3.22
N LEU A 56 6.80 -22.09 4.48
CA LEU A 56 7.39 -21.10 5.39
C LEU A 56 8.77 -20.62 4.93
N GLY A 57 9.61 -21.55 4.46
CA GLY A 57 10.92 -21.21 3.90
C GLY A 57 10.81 -20.31 2.67
N ASP A 58 9.98 -20.72 1.71
CA ASP A 58 9.73 -19.95 0.48
C ASP A 58 9.13 -18.58 0.79
N PHE A 59 8.22 -18.47 1.77
CA PHE A 59 7.68 -17.19 2.20
C PHE A 59 8.78 -16.24 2.70
N ILE A 60 9.72 -16.71 3.51
CA ILE A 60 10.84 -15.88 3.99
C ILE A 60 11.71 -15.43 2.81
N ILE A 61 12.02 -16.33 1.88
CA ILE A 61 12.79 -16.00 0.68
C ILE A 61 12.08 -14.95 -0.17
N MET A 62 10.77 -15.08 -0.37
CA MET A 62 9.96 -14.07 -1.07
C MET A 62 10.04 -12.70 -0.39
N GLN A 63 9.97 -12.64 0.94
CA GLN A 63 10.10 -11.36 1.65
C GLN A 63 11.50 -10.74 1.49
N LEU A 64 12.56 -11.54 1.48
CA LEU A 64 13.92 -11.08 1.20
C LEU A 64 14.09 -10.56 -0.24
N GLN A 65 13.30 -11.09 -1.18
CA GLN A 65 13.19 -10.58 -2.55
C GLN A 65 12.25 -9.36 -2.67
N LEU A 66 11.90 -8.73 -1.55
CA LEU A 66 11.06 -7.54 -1.47
C LEU A 66 9.63 -7.77 -1.97
N ALA A 67 9.09 -8.99 -1.81
CA ALA A 67 7.72 -9.33 -2.19
C ALA A 67 6.68 -8.34 -1.63
N SER A 68 6.78 -7.95 -0.36
CA SER A 68 5.87 -6.94 0.21
C SER A 68 5.87 -5.61 -0.57
N VAL A 69 7.04 -5.14 -1.03
CA VAL A 69 7.13 -3.91 -1.84
C VAL A 69 6.41 -4.10 -3.18
N PHE A 70 6.66 -5.23 -3.84
CA PHE A 70 6.01 -5.60 -5.09
C PHE A 70 4.49 -5.70 -4.95
N PHE A 71 4.00 -6.43 -3.94
CA PHE A 71 2.57 -6.66 -3.76
C PHE A 71 1.82 -5.40 -3.30
N THR A 72 2.44 -4.53 -2.51
CA THR A 72 1.87 -3.22 -2.18
C THR A 72 1.76 -2.31 -3.41
N PHE A 73 2.75 -2.35 -4.31
CA PHE A 73 2.67 -1.64 -5.60
C PHE A 73 1.59 -2.26 -6.51
N GLN A 74 1.52 -3.59 -6.60
CA GLN A 74 0.50 -4.29 -7.38
C GLN A 74 -0.92 -3.99 -6.86
N LEU A 75 -1.10 -3.90 -5.54
CA LEU A 75 -2.37 -3.51 -4.92
C LEU A 75 -2.76 -2.11 -5.36
N GLY A 76 -1.83 -1.15 -5.33
CA GLY A 76 -2.05 0.22 -5.79
C GLY A 76 -2.49 0.28 -7.25
N THR A 77 -1.85 -0.52 -8.12
CA THR A 77 -2.22 -0.63 -9.52
C THR A 77 -3.66 -1.12 -9.68
N LYS A 78 -4.00 -2.24 -9.05
CA LYS A 78 -5.35 -2.81 -9.09
C LYS A 78 -6.37 -1.79 -8.58
N ALA A 79 -6.16 -1.23 -7.40
CA ALA A 79 -7.07 -0.26 -6.79
C ALA A 79 -7.29 0.98 -7.67
N HIS A 80 -6.22 1.56 -8.22
CA HIS A 80 -6.32 2.73 -9.09
C HIS A 80 -7.17 2.46 -10.33
N TYR A 81 -6.88 1.37 -11.06
CA TYR A 81 -7.56 1.07 -12.31
C TYR A 81 -8.97 0.50 -12.11
N TYR A 82 -9.22 -0.25 -11.04
CA TYR A 82 -10.58 -0.65 -10.65
C TYR A 82 -11.43 0.56 -10.31
N GLY A 83 -10.95 1.47 -9.44
CA GLY A 83 -11.69 2.68 -9.07
C GLY A 83 -11.97 3.59 -10.26
N ARG A 84 -10.99 3.75 -11.15
CA ARG A 84 -11.15 4.44 -12.44
C ARG A 84 -12.29 3.87 -13.27
N THR A 85 -12.32 2.54 -13.42
CA THR A 85 -13.33 1.84 -14.21
C THR A 85 -14.71 1.95 -13.57
N LEU A 86 -14.78 1.84 -12.25
CA LEU A 86 -16.04 1.92 -11.49
C LEU A 86 -16.65 3.34 -11.54
N LEU A 87 -15.83 4.39 -11.38
CA LEU A 87 -16.31 5.77 -11.30
C LEU A 87 -16.50 6.45 -12.66
N HIS A 88 -15.63 6.16 -13.63
CA HIS A 88 -15.59 6.88 -14.90
C HIS A 88 -15.82 5.97 -16.11
N GLY A 89 -15.96 4.66 -15.92
CA GLY A 89 -16.03 3.70 -17.03
C GLY A 89 -14.74 3.63 -17.84
N GLY A 90 -14.85 3.13 -19.08
CA GLY A 90 -13.74 3.13 -20.05
C GLY A 90 -12.72 2.00 -19.86
N SER A 91 -13.18 0.78 -19.53
CA SER A 91 -12.33 -0.41 -19.59
C SER A 91 -11.74 -0.56 -20.99
N LYS A 92 -10.41 -0.57 -21.09
CA LYS A 92 -9.69 -0.78 -22.33
C LYS A 92 -8.91 -2.08 -22.22
N TYR A 93 -9.25 -3.05 -23.06
CA TYR A 93 -8.43 -4.24 -23.22
C TYR A 93 -7.03 -3.82 -23.68
N ARG A 94 -6.02 -4.15 -22.89
CA ARG A 94 -4.62 -4.10 -23.33
C ARG A 94 -4.20 -5.51 -23.69
N PRO A 95 -3.92 -5.81 -24.98
CA PRO A 95 -3.45 -7.12 -25.36
C PRO A 95 -2.14 -7.41 -24.65
N THR A 96 -2.07 -8.55 -23.96
CA THR A 96 -0.86 -9.03 -23.28
C THR A 96 0.14 -9.68 -24.23
N GLY A 97 -0.12 -9.68 -25.54
CA GLY A 97 0.72 -10.30 -26.57
C GLY A 97 0.76 -11.83 -26.46
N ARG A 98 1.28 -12.50 -27.50
CA ARG A 98 1.73 -13.89 -27.40
C ARG A 98 3.15 -13.86 -26.84
N GLY A 99 3.27 -14.21 -25.56
CA GLY A 99 4.52 -14.21 -24.81
C GLY A 99 4.62 -13.00 -23.90
N PHE A 100 4.65 -13.25 -22.59
CA PHE A 100 5.21 -12.31 -21.61
C PHE A 100 6.70 -12.16 -21.92
N VAL A 101 7.04 -11.32 -22.88
CA VAL A 101 8.43 -11.05 -23.26
C VAL A 101 8.86 -9.79 -22.52
N VAL A 102 9.91 -9.91 -21.72
CA VAL A 102 10.58 -8.76 -21.12
C VAL A 102 11.17 -7.92 -22.25
N PHE A 103 10.73 -6.68 -22.38
CA PHE A 103 11.23 -5.75 -23.38
C PHE A 103 11.73 -4.47 -22.73
N HIS A 104 12.66 -3.81 -23.40
CA HIS A 104 13.19 -2.54 -22.95
C HIS A 104 12.17 -1.43 -23.26
N ALA A 105 11.53 -0.89 -22.23
CA ALA A 105 10.69 0.29 -22.34
C ALA A 105 11.49 1.55 -22.01
N LYS A 106 11.24 2.66 -22.71
CA LYS A 106 11.84 3.95 -22.34
C LYS A 106 11.33 4.37 -20.97
N PHE A 107 12.19 4.98 -20.15
CA PHE A 107 11.81 5.47 -18.83
C PHE A 107 10.58 6.38 -18.87
N ALA A 108 10.51 7.31 -19.84
CA ALA A 108 9.37 8.21 -19.99
C ALA A 108 8.05 7.48 -20.23
N ASP A 109 8.05 6.39 -21.00
CA ASP A 109 6.85 5.60 -21.26
C ASP A 109 6.43 4.83 -20.02
N ASN A 110 7.39 4.20 -19.32
CA ASN A 110 7.13 3.50 -18.06
C ASN A 110 6.60 4.47 -16.99
N TYR A 111 7.28 5.60 -16.79
CA TYR A 111 6.91 6.66 -15.85
C TYR A 111 5.49 7.18 -16.08
N ARG A 112 5.10 7.42 -17.33
CA ARG A 112 3.74 7.88 -17.67
C ARG A 112 2.66 6.86 -17.29
N MET A 113 2.96 5.56 -17.25
CA MET A 113 1.99 4.53 -16.87
C MET A 113 1.73 4.48 -15.37
N TYR A 114 2.75 4.72 -14.53
CA TYR A 114 2.61 4.63 -13.08
C TYR A 114 2.53 5.99 -12.37
N SER A 115 2.85 7.09 -13.03
CA SER A 115 2.95 8.42 -12.41
C SER A 115 1.66 8.84 -11.71
N ARG A 116 0.51 8.76 -12.40
CA ARG A 116 -0.80 9.11 -11.81
C ARG A 116 -1.34 8.09 -10.82
N SER A 117 -0.96 6.82 -10.99
CA SER A 117 -1.48 5.75 -10.15
C SER A 117 -0.70 5.61 -8.84
N HIS A 118 0.60 5.92 -8.85
CA HIS A 118 1.49 5.71 -7.71
C HIS A 118 2.34 6.95 -7.41
N PHE A 119 3.13 7.46 -8.36
CA PHE A 119 4.16 8.48 -8.04
C PHE A 119 3.58 9.73 -7.38
N VAL A 120 2.58 10.36 -8.02
CA VAL A 120 1.96 11.60 -7.50
C VAL A 120 1.32 11.33 -6.13
N LYS A 121 0.55 10.25 -6.02
CA LYS A 121 -0.12 9.88 -4.76
C LYS A 121 0.87 9.52 -3.65
N GLY A 122 1.95 8.83 -3.98
CA GLY A 122 3.01 8.44 -3.05
C GLY A 122 3.75 9.66 -2.53
N LEU A 123 4.02 10.64 -3.40
CA LEU A 123 4.59 11.92 -3.02
C LEU A 123 3.64 12.72 -2.11
N GLU A 124 2.35 12.79 -2.45
CA GLU A 124 1.33 13.44 -1.63
C GLU A 124 1.26 12.82 -0.23
N ILE A 125 1.18 11.49 -0.14
CA ILE A 125 1.17 10.76 1.14
C ILE A 125 2.46 11.01 1.91
N LEU A 126 3.62 10.96 1.26
CA LEU A 126 4.92 11.23 1.89
C LEU A 126 4.97 12.63 2.53
N ILE A 127 4.54 13.65 1.79
CA ILE A 127 4.51 15.03 2.29
C ILE A 127 3.53 15.15 3.46
N LEU A 128 2.34 14.55 3.35
CA LEU A 128 1.35 14.54 4.44
C LEU A 128 1.88 13.83 5.69
N LEU A 129 2.61 12.72 5.54
CA LEU A 129 3.25 12.01 6.65
C LEU A 129 4.32 12.86 7.32
N ILE A 130 5.14 13.58 6.55
CA ILE A 130 6.16 14.50 7.10
C ILE A 130 5.47 15.62 7.88
N ILE A 131 4.45 16.26 7.31
CA ILE A 131 3.69 17.32 8.00
C ILE A 131 3.06 16.77 9.28
N TYR A 132 2.49 15.57 9.22
CA TYR A 132 1.88 14.93 10.37
C TYR A 132 2.90 14.59 11.47
N GLU A 133 4.09 14.11 11.13
CA GLU A 133 5.14 13.82 12.12
C GLU A 133 5.68 15.08 12.81
N VAL A 134 5.77 16.19 12.07
CA VAL A 134 6.28 17.49 12.57
C VAL A 134 5.25 18.22 13.41
N TYR A 135 3.99 18.26 12.98
CA TYR A 135 2.94 19.10 13.59
C TYR A 135 1.86 18.31 14.35
N GLY A 136 1.84 16.98 14.23
CA GLY A 136 0.83 16.13 14.86
C GLY A 136 1.02 16.04 16.37
N GLU A 137 -0.03 16.40 17.10
CA GLU A 137 -0.06 16.42 18.58
C GLU A 137 -0.77 15.18 19.16
N SER A 138 -1.57 14.46 18.35
CA SER A 138 -2.45 13.39 18.83
C SER A 138 -1.85 11.98 18.78
N TYR A 139 -2.21 11.15 19.76
CA TYR A 139 -2.12 9.67 19.76
C TYR A 139 -0.73 9.01 19.55
N ARG A 140 0.38 9.74 19.77
CA ARG A 140 1.76 9.20 19.63
C ARG A 140 2.11 8.01 20.54
N SER A 141 1.32 7.72 21.59
CA SER A 141 1.64 6.66 22.56
C SER A 141 1.00 5.29 22.28
N SER A 142 0.14 5.14 21.28
CA SER A 142 -0.53 3.87 20.98
C SER A 142 0.30 2.98 20.06
N ALA A 143 0.37 1.67 20.35
CA ALA A 143 1.00 0.68 19.47
C ALA A 143 0.30 0.60 18.09
N LEU A 144 -1.02 0.84 18.05
CA LEU A 144 -1.78 0.88 16.79
C LEU A 144 -1.39 2.08 15.94
N TYR A 145 -1.20 3.24 16.57
CA TYR A 145 -0.71 4.44 15.89
C TYR A 145 0.63 4.21 15.23
N PHE A 146 1.58 3.61 15.96
CA PHE A 146 2.89 3.27 15.44
C PHE A 146 2.80 2.32 14.23
N PHE A 147 1.99 1.26 14.34
CA PHE A 147 1.79 0.29 13.27
C PHE A 147 1.20 0.93 12.01
N ILE A 148 0.14 1.73 12.16
CA ILE A 148 -0.52 2.43 11.04
C ILE A 148 0.47 3.39 10.38
N THR A 149 1.18 4.20 11.17
CA THR A 149 2.17 5.16 10.65
C THR A 149 3.28 4.46 9.86
N MET A 150 3.85 3.39 10.43
CA MET A 150 4.87 2.59 9.74
C MET A 150 4.35 1.96 8.44
N SER A 151 3.10 1.48 8.43
CA SER A 151 2.47 0.92 7.23
C SER A 151 2.25 1.97 6.12
N MET A 152 1.96 3.22 6.49
CA MET A 152 1.78 4.32 5.54
C MET A 152 3.11 4.78 4.96
N TRP A 153 4.16 4.86 5.78
CA TRP A 153 5.53 5.09 5.31
C TRP A 153 5.98 4.00 4.33
N PHE A 154 5.74 2.73 4.67
CA PHE A 154 6.03 1.61 3.80
C PHE A 154 5.27 1.70 2.47
N LEU A 155 3.98 2.06 2.48
CA LEU A 155 3.18 2.30 1.28
C LEU A 155 3.79 3.38 0.39
N ALA A 156 4.07 4.56 0.96
CA ALA A 156 4.59 5.71 0.22
C ALA A 156 5.92 5.38 -0.46
N ILE A 157 6.84 4.76 0.29
CA ILE A 157 8.14 4.31 -0.23
C ILE A 157 7.95 3.27 -1.33
N SER A 158 7.09 2.27 -1.11
CA SER A 158 6.83 1.22 -2.11
C SER A 158 6.27 1.82 -3.41
N TRP A 159 5.36 2.78 -3.33
CA TRP A 159 4.77 3.43 -4.51
C TRP A 159 5.77 4.30 -5.28
N LEU A 160 6.72 4.91 -4.59
CA LEU A 160 7.74 5.75 -5.20
C LEU A 160 8.86 4.91 -5.83
N PHE A 161 9.28 3.83 -5.18
CA PHE A 161 10.53 3.14 -5.51
C PHE A 161 10.37 1.76 -6.18
N ALA A 162 9.22 1.07 -6.06
CA ALA A 162 9.05 -0.27 -6.63
C ALA A 162 9.38 -0.35 -8.14
N PRO A 163 9.01 0.62 -9.00
CA PRO A 163 9.35 0.58 -10.44
C PRO A 163 10.85 0.65 -10.77
N PHE A 164 11.70 0.95 -9.79
CA PHE A 164 13.15 0.97 -9.93
C PHE A 164 13.81 -0.29 -9.36
N LEU A 165 13.09 -1.04 -8.53
CA LEU A 165 13.56 -2.27 -7.89
C LEU A 165 13.20 -3.52 -8.72
N PHE A 166 12.15 -3.44 -9.54
CA PHE A 166 11.62 -4.51 -10.40
C PHE A 166 11.42 -3.99 -11.83
#